data_AF-A0A803XYW8-F1
#
_entry.id   AF-A0A803XYW8-F1
#
_cell.length_a   1.000
_cell.length_b   1.000
_cell.length_c   1.000
_cell.angle_alpha   90.00
_cell.angle_beta   90.00
_cell.angle_gamma   90.00
#
_symmetry.space_group_name_H-M   'P 1'
#
loop_
_entity.id
_entity.type
_entity.pdbx_description
1 polymer ?
#
loop_
_entity_poly.entity_id
_entity_poly.type
_entity_poly.pdbx_seq_one_letter_code
_entity_poly.pdbx_strand_id
1 'polypeptide(L)'
;RKRAVHAWPGAPVATDEALRALLQRFYALQGERVETYRLFEEGHRAYLSSAPHYDFPRYRQLVHEVTAAFSGISREVLQLQGRLRDELGRPDLAQHLTRLQEREQEKLQLTAQLQLARQRVQDEPGVDTNQQEVRELKHRHCHRCPRPWGHPLPYRHPRLALRMETTPSPHLLWSPSIKTSPEPCGL
;
A
#
# COMPACT_ATOMS: atom_id res chain seq x y z
N ARG A 1 -9.27 -20.66 -62.36
CA ARG A 1 -9.25 -21.05 -60.93
C ARG A 1 -8.75 -19.87 -60.10
N LYS A 2 -9.65 -19.02 -59.57
CA LYS A 2 -9.29 -17.98 -58.61
C LYS A 2 -9.38 -18.61 -57.22
N ARG A 3 -8.25 -18.75 -56.50
CA ARG A 3 -8.26 -19.12 -55.09
C ARG A 3 -8.81 -17.93 -54.32
N ALA A 4 -10.04 -18.06 -53.82
CA ALA A 4 -10.52 -17.22 -52.75
C ALA A 4 -9.67 -17.53 -51.51
N VAL A 5 -8.87 -16.55 -51.09
CA VAL A 5 -8.24 -16.56 -49.77
C VAL A 5 -9.38 -16.34 -48.79
N HIS A 6 -9.87 -17.43 -48.20
CA HIS A 6 -10.81 -17.35 -47.10
C HIS A 6 -10.11 -16.65 -45.95
N ALA A 7 -10.56 -15.43 -45.67
CA ALA A 7 -10.29 -14.72 -44.44
C ALA A 7 -10.64 -15.62 -43.25
N TRP A 8 -9.75 -15.71 -42.26
CA TRP A 8 -10.01 -16.41 -40.99
C TRP A 8 -10.74 -15.44 -40.04
N PRO A 9 -12.04 -15.60 -39.77
CA PRO A 9 -12.77 -14.72 -38.88
C PRO A 9 -12.96 -15.43 -37.54
N GLY A 10 -12.07 -15.17 -36.58
CA GLY A 10 -12.29 -15.60 -35.19
C GLY A 10 -11.01 -15.93 -34.44
N ALA A 11 -10.55 -14.98 -33.61
CA ALA A 11 -9.67 -15.15 -32.43
C ALA A 11 -9.03 -13.84 -31.84
N PRO A 12 -9.44 -12.58 -32.15
CA PRO A 12 -8.91 -11.42 -31.39
C PRO A 12 -9.75 -11.00 -30.15
N VAL A 13 -11.07 -11.20 -30.16
CA VAL A 13 -11.96 -10.57 -29.17
C VAL A 13 -11.92 -11.28 -27.81
N ALA A 14 -11.80 -12.61 -27.81
CA ALA A 14 -11.78 -13.39 -26.57
C ALA A 14 -10.48 -13.20 -25.76
N THR A 15 -9.35 -12.94 -26.43
CA THR A 15 -8.05 -12.75 -25.79
C THR A 15 -7.91 -11.35 -25.18
N ASP A 16 -8.50 -10.31 -25.80
CA ASP A 16 -8.51 -8.95 -25.25
C ASP A 16 -9.36 -8.83 -23.98
N GLU A 17 -10.57 -9.42 -23.98
CA GLU A 17 -11.44 -9.41 -22.80
C GLU A 17 -10.81 -10.21 -21.64
N ALA A 18 -10.21 -11.37 -21.94
CA ALA A 18 -9.48 -12.16 -20.94
C ALA A 18 -8.27 -11.40 -20.35
N LEU A 19 -7.52 -10.69 -21.20
CA LEU A 19 -6.42 -9.84 -20.76
C LEU A 19 -6.94 -8.69 -19.87
N ARG A 20 -8.01 -8.02 -20.27
CA ARG A 20 -8.63 -6.95 -19.49
C ARG A 20 -9.09 -7.46 -18.12
N ALA A 21 -9.73 -8.61 -18.05
CA ALA A 21 -10.17 -9.22 -16.80
C ALA A 21 -8.98 -9.55 -15.87
N LEU A 22 -7.88 -10.09 -16.41
CA LEU A 22 -6.65 -10.34 -15.64
C LEU A 22 -6.06 -9.04 -15.09
N LEU A 23 -5.98 -7.99 -15.91
CA LEU A 23 -5.45 -6.70 -15.48
C LEU A 23 -6.33 -6.06 -14.40
N GLN A 24 -7.65 -6.12 -14.54
CA GLN A 24 -8.59 -5.65 -13.51
C GLN A 24 -8.39 -6.40 -12.19
N ARG A 25 -8.25 -7.74 -12.24
CA ARG A 25 -7.98 -8.53 -11.03
C ARG A 25 -6.63 -8.17 -10.42
N PHE A 26 -5.61 -7.99 -11.24
CA PHE A 26 -4.30 -7.53 -10.80
C PHE A 26 -4.37 -6.17 -10.09
N TYR A 27 -5.11 -5.19 -10.63
CA TYR A 27 -5.29 -3.89 -9.96
C TYR A 27 -6.02 -4.00 -8.63
N ALA A 28 -7.04 -4.87 -8.52
CA ALA A 28 -7.70 -5.13 -7.26
C ALA A 28 -6.72 -5.69 -6.21
N LEU A 29 -5.88 -6.65 -6.60
CA LEU A 29 -4.83 -7.22 -5.74
C LEU A 29 -3.80 -6.17 -5.30
N GLN A 30 -3.46 -5.21 -6.16
CA GLN A 30 -2.60 -4.08 -5.78
C GLN A 30 -3.28 -3.17 -4.75
N GLY A 31 -4.59 -2.93 -4.88
CA GLY A 31 -5.39 -2.23 -3.88
C GLY A 31 -5.37 -2.95 -2.53
N GLU A 32 -5.67 -4.26 -2.51
CA GLU A 32 -5.61 -5.10 -1.30
C GLU A 32 -4.22 -5.05 -0.65
N ARG A 33 -3.14 -5.07 -1.44
CA ARG A 33 -1.77 -4.96 -0.95
C ARG A 33 -1.51 -3.62 -0.26
N VAL A 34 -1.99 -2.51 -0.85
CA VAL A 34 -1.87 -1.17 -0.27
C VAL A 34 -2.59 -1.07 1.06
N GLU A 35 -3.82 -1.57 1.16
CA GLU A 35 -4.55 -1.59 2.43
C GLU A 35 -3.86 -2.48 3.47
N THR A 36 -3.31 -3.62 3.07
CA THR A 36 -2.54 -4.50 3.97
C THR A 36 -1.32 -3.78 4.55
N TYR A 37 -0.59 -3.00 3.73
CA TYR A 37 0.51 -2.16 4.24
C TYR A 37 0.04 -1.07 5.22
N ARG A 38 -1.11 -0.43 4.96
CA ARG A 38 -1.66 0.57 5.88
C ARG A 38 -2.01 -0.05 7.22
N LEU A 39 -2.72 -1.17 7.21
CA LEU A 39 -3.08 -1.92 8.41
C LEU A 39 -1.83 -2.33 9.20
N PHE A 40 -0.80 -2.81 8.50
CA PHE A 40 0.46 -3.21 9.15
C PHE A 40 1.18 -2.04 9.82
N GLU A 41 1.28 -0.88 9.14
CA GLU A 41 1.90 0.31 9.72
C GLU A 41 1.09 0.90 10.89
N GLU A 42 -0.24 0.98 10.75
CA GLU A 42 -1.13 1.49 11.79
C GLU A 42 -1.09 0.61 13.04
N GLY A 43 -1.13 -0.70 12.87
CA GLY A 43 -1.05 -1.63 13.98
C GLY A 43 0.32 -1.65 14.65
N HIS A 44 1.41 -1.46 13.91
CA HIS A 44 2.73 -1.28 14.52
C HIS A 44 2.83 0.05 15.31
N ARG A 45 2.24 1.15 14.83
CA ARG A 45 2.16 2.39 15.60
C ARG A 45 1.35 2.21 16.88
N ALA A 46 0.21 1.51 16.82
CA ALA A 46 -0.59 1.19 17.99
C ALA A 46 0.21 0.33 18.99
N TYR A 47 0.94 -0.67 18.49
CA TYR A 47 1.84 -1.49 19.31
C TYR A 47 2.90 -0.64 20.01
N LEU A 48 3.63 0.22 19.28
CA LEU A 48 4.64 1.10 19.90
C LEU A 48 4.04 2.09 20.90
N SER A 49 2.81 2.57 20.67
CA SER A 49 2.14 3.49 21.61
C SER A 49 1.80 2.86 22.96
N SER A 50 1.81 1.52 23.06
CA SER A 50 1.56 0.78 24.31
C SER A 50 2.79 0.64 25.22
N ALA A 51 3.94 1.23 24.85
CA ALA A 51 5.14 1.19 25.67
C ALA A 51 4.92 1.80 27.08
N PRO A 52 5.64 1.30 28.10
CA PRO A 52 6.60 0.18 28.05
C PRO A 52 5.92 -1.20 28.08
N HIS A 53 4.60 -1.27 28.28
CA HIS A 53 3.85 -2.51 28.43
C HIS A 53 3.23 -2.97 27.11
N TYR A 54 4.10 -3.36 26.19
CA TYR A 54 3.72 -3.80 24.85
C TYR A 54 2.63 -4.89 24.86
N ASP A 55 1.55 -4.65 24.11
CA ASP A 55 0.51 -5.66 23.82
C ASP A 55 0.99 -6.63 22.71
N PHE A 56 1.97 -7.46 23.07
CA PHE A 56 2.57 -8.43 22.16
C PHE A 56 1.56 -9.46 21.61
N PRO A 57 0.63 -10.04 22.40
CA PRO A 57 -0.36 -10.98 21.87
C PRO A 57 -1.21 -10.38 20.75
N ARG A 58 -1.71 -9.15 20.93
CA ARG A 58 -2.50 -8.48 19.90
C ARG A 58 -1.69 -8.16 18.66
N TYR A 59 -0.48 -7.65 18.83
CA TYR A 59 0.38 -7.32 17.69
C TYR A 59 0.81 -8.57 16.92
N ARG A 60 1.14 -9.67 17.61
CA ARG A 60 1.45 -10.96 16.97
C ARG A 60 0.28 -11.47 16.15
N GLN A 61 -0.94 -11.37 16.65
CA GLN A 61 -2.14 -11.78 15.91
C GLN A 61 -2.28 -10.96 14.62
N LEU A 62 -2.12 -9.64 14.71
CA LEU A 62 -2.11 -8.77 13.54
C LEU A 62 -1.03 -9.18 12.53
N VAL A 63 0.20 -9.44 12.99
CA VAL A 63 1.32 -9.87 12.12
C VAL A 63 0.95 -11.16 11.36
N HIS A 64 0.27 -12.11 12.00
CA HIS A 64 -0.22 -13.32 11.33
C HIS A 64 -1.25 -12.99 10.24
N GLU A 65 -2.21 -12.12 10.54
CA GLU A 65 -3.26 -11.72 9.59
C GLU A 65 -2.67 -11.01 8.36
N VAL A 66 -1.79 -10.02 8.55
CA VAL A 66 -1.16 -9.31 7.43
C VAL A 66 -0.23 -10.22 6.63
N THR A 67 0.45 -11.17 7.27
CA THR A 67 1.31 -12.16 6.59
C THR A 67 0.47 -13.09 5.71
N ALA A 68 -0.69 -13.54 6.22
CA ALA A 68 -1.63 -14.34 5.45
C ALA A 68 -2.19 -13.55 4.25
N ALA A 69 -2.55 -12.28 4.45
CA ALA A 69 -3.03 -11.40 3.37
C ALA A 69 -1.97 -11.22 2.27
N PHE A 70 -0.73 -10.84 2.62
CA PHE A 70 0.36 -10.73 1.64
C PHE A 70 0.62 -12.04 0.90
N SER A 71 0.58 -13.17 1.60
CA SER A 71 0.78 -14.50 1.01
C SER A 71 -0.35 -14.88 0.04
N GLY A 72 -1.60 -14.55 0.37
CA GLY A 72 -2.75 -14.75 -0.49
C GLY A 72 -2.64 -13.93 -1.78
N ILE A 73 -2.37 -12.64 -1.65
CA ILE A 73 -2.16 -11.73 -2.78
C ILE A 73 -1.04 -12.23 -3.70
N SER A 74 0.14 -12.54 -3.13
CA SER A 74 1.28 -12.99 -3.91
C SER A 74 1.02 -14.32 -4.63
N ARG A 75 0.27 -15.25 -4.01
CA ARG A 75 -0.12 -16.50 -4.66
C ARG A 75 -1.02 -16.26 -5.87
N GLU A 76 -1.98 -15.35 -5.75
CA GLU A 76 -2.88 -15.05 -6.84
C GLU A 76 -2.18 -14.32 -7.99
N VAL A 77 -1.27 -13.38 -7.69
CA VAL A 77 -0.44 -12.74 -8.73
C VAL A 77 0.39 -13.78 -9.50
N LEU A 78 0.91 -14.83 -8.84
CA LEU A 78 1.59 -15.94 -9.52
C LEU A 78 0.66 -16.72 -10.45
N GLN A 79 -0.61 -16.90 -10.08
CA GLN A 79 -1.61 -17.51 -10.96
C GLN A 79 -1.88 -16.62 -12.18
N LEU A 80 -2.06 -15.31 -12.00
CA LEU A 80 -2.23 -14.35 -13.11
C LEU A 80 -1.02 -14.38 -14.05
N GLN A 81 0.19 -14.46 -13.50
CA GLN A 81 1.43 -14.61 -14.27
C GLN A 81 1.43 -15.89 -15.12
N GLY A 82 1.02 -17.02 -14.55
CA GLY A 82 0.89 -18.29 -15.27
C GLY A 82 -0.07 -18.16 -16.45
N ARG A 83 -1.25 -17.59 -16.22
CA ARG A 83 -2.27 -17.37 -17.26
C ARG A 83 -1.78 -16.44 -18.38
N LEU A 84 -1.09 -15.35 -18.04
CA LEU A 84 -0.48 -14.46 -19.03
C LEU A 84 0.49 -15.20 -19.95
N ARG A 85 1.36 -16.06 -19.39
CA ARG A 85 2.34 -16.82 -20.16
C ARG A 85 1.71 -17.95 -20.97
N ASP A 86 0.90 -18.78 -20.31
CA ASP A 86 0.50 -20.09 -20.79
C ASP A 86 -0.83 -20.05 -21.57
N GLU A 87 -1.77 -19.17 -21.19
CA GLU A 87 -3.10 -19.07 -21.83
C GLU A 87 -3.15 -17.95 -22.88
N LEU A 88 -2.53 -16.80 -22.60
CA LEU A 88 -2.62 -15.60 -23.44
C LEU A 88 -1.39 -15.35 -24.32
N GLY A 89 -0.33 -16.15 -24.19
CA GLY A 89 0.89 -15.98 -25.00
C GLY A 89 1.58 -14.63 -24.78
N ARG A 90 1.52 -14.09 -23.55
CA ARG A 90 2.11 -12.81 -23.11
C ARG A 90 3.22 -13.02 -22.08
N PRO A 91 4.34 -13.69 -22.45
CA PRO A 91 5.46 -13.91 -21.54
C PRO A 91 6.16 -12.59 -21.13
N ASP A 92 6.05 -11.54 -21.96
CA ASP A 92 6.50 -10.18 -21.67
C ASP A 92 5.83 -9.61 -20.41
N LEU A 93 4.50 -9.67 -20.35
CA LEU A 93 3.72 -9.21 -19.21
C LEU A 93 3.93 -10.09 -17.98
N ALA A 94 4.05 -11.40 -18.18
CA ALA A 94 4.40 -12.32 -17.09
C ALA A 94 5.76 -11.97 -16.47
N GLN A 95 6.77 -11.63 -17.27
CA GLN A 95 8.07 -11.20 -16.77
C GLN A 95 8.00 -9.86 -16.02
N HIS A 96 7.14 -8.93 -16.44
CA HIS A 96 6.89 -7.70 -15.69
C HIS A 96 6.29 -7.99 -14.31
N LEU A 97 5.36 -8.93 -14.20
CA LEU A 97 4.81 -9.35 -12.90
C LEU A 97 5.86 -10.02 -12.00
N THR A 98 6.79 -10.82 -12.56
CA THR A 98 7.93 -11.37 -11.80
C THR A 98 8.73 -10.25 -11.15
N ARG A 99 9.20 -9.29 -11.96
CA ARG A 99 10.01 -8.17 -11.48
C ARG A 99 9.26 -7.34 -10.45
N LEU A 100 7.95 -7.16 -10.64
CA LEU A 100 7.13 -6.46 -9.66
C LEU A 100 7.08 -7.20 -8.32
N GLN A 101 6.83 -8.50 -8.31
CA GLN A 101 6.78 -9.29 -7.07
C GLN A 101 8.11 -9.29 -6.32
N GLU A 102 9.25 -9.29 -7.03
CA GLU A 102 10.57 -9.11 -6.41
C GLU A 102 10.71 -7.75 -5.71
N ARG A 103 10.18 -6.68 -6.31
CA ARG A 103 10.16 -5.35 -5.68
C ARG A 103 9.21 -5.29 -4.50
N GLU A 104 8.05 -5.92 -4.59
CA GLU A 104 7.06 -5.99 -3.51
C GLU A 104 7.61 -6.77 -2.30
N GLN A 105 8.26 -7.91 -2.55
CA GLN A 105 8.89 -8.70 -1.49
C GLN A 105 9.94 -7.90 -0.75
N GLU A 106 10.81 -7.21 -1.47
CA GLU A 106 11.92 -6.49 -0.86
C GLU A 106 11.45 -5.18 -0.21
N LYS A 107 10.38 -4.53 -0.72
CA LYS A 107 9.64 -3.48 0.02
C LYS A 107 9.09 -4.00 1.35
N LEU A 108 8.47 -5.19 1.38
CA LEU A 108 7.94 -5.77 2.61
C LEU A 108 9.06 -6.04 3.63
N GLN A 109 10.20 -6.58 3.17
CA GLN A 109 11.39 -6.77 4.02
C GLN A 109 11.91 -5.47 4.62
N LEU A 110 12.04 -4.41 3.79
CA LEU A 110 12.46 -3.08 4.26
C LEU A 110 11.45 -2.48 5.26
N THR A 111 10.15 -2.74 5.07
CA THR A 111 9.10 -2.29 5.99
C THR A 111 9.27 -2.94 7.35
N ALA A 112 9.42 -4.26 7.40
CA ALA A 112 9.64 -4.99 8.66
C ALA A 112 10.95 -4.57 9.36
N GLN A 113 12.05 -4.41 8.61
CA GLN A 113 13.33 -3.92 9.15
C GLN A 113 13.16 -2.52 9.76
N LEU A 114 12.47 -1.62 9.05
CA LEU A 114 12.23 -0.26 9.52
C LEU A 114 11.37 -0.24 10.79
N GLN A 115 10.39 -1.13 10.91
CA GLN A 115 9.58 -1.27 12.11
C GLN A 115 10.42 -1.70 13.32
N LEU A 116 11.26 -2.73 13.16
CA LEU A 116 12.19 -3.18 14.21
C LEU A 116 13.18 -2.08 14.62
N ALA A 117 13.76 -1.36 13.66
CA ALA A 117 14.68 -0.27 13.95
C ALA A 117 13.99 0.88 14.70
N ARG A 118 12.73 1.22 14.36
CA ARG A 118 11.93 2.20 15.10
C ARG A 118 11.68 1.76 16.55
N GLN A 119 11.37 0.48 16.76
CA GLN A 119 11.19 -0.06 18.10
C GLN A 119 12.49 0.08 18.93
N ARG A 120 13.65 -0.27 18.36
CA ARG A 120 14.96 -0.12 19.05
C ARG A 120 15.25 1.32 19.47
N VAL A 121 14.95 2.30 18.63
CA VAL A 121 15.10 3.73 18.99
C VAL A 121 14.23 4.10 20.19
N GLN A 122 13.05 3.50 20.33
CA GLN A 122 12.12 3.76 21.43
C GLN A 122 12.53 3.03 22.71
N ASP A 123 12.99 1.78 22.60
CA ASP A 123 13.41 0.95 23.73
C ASP A 123 14.77 1.40 24.30
N GLU A 124 15.66 1.93 23.45
CA GLU A 124 17.03 2.36 23.80
C GLU A 124 17.31 3.79 23.30
N PRO A 125 16.69 4.81 23.91
CA PRO A 125 16.92 6.21 23.55
C PRO A 125 18.35 6.61 23.92
N GLY A 126 19.13 7.08 22.94
CA GLY A 126 20.51 7.54 23.14
C GLY A 126 21.58 6.71 22.40
N VAL A 127 21.18 5.62 21.75
CA VAL A 127 22.05 4.85 20.86
C VAL A 127 22.00 5.45 19.45
N ASP A 128 23.00 6.26 19.09
CA ASP A 128 23.04 6.98 17.80
C ASP A 128 22.97 6.05 16.58
N THR A 129 23.52 4.83 16.69
CA THR A 129 23.47 3.82 15.64
C THR A 129 22.04 3.40 15.30
N ASN A 130 21.13 3.35 16.28
CA ASN A 130 19.71 3.00 16.06
C ASN A 130 19.01 4.10 15.24
N GLN A 131 19.29 5.37 15.51
CA GLN A 131 18.73 6.47 14.72
C GLN A 131 19.28 6.49 13.29
N GLN A 132 20.57 6.17 13.13
CA GLN A 132 21.20 6.08 11.82
C GLN A 132 20.61 4.94 10.98
N GLU A 133 20.41 3.76 11.57
CA GLU A 133 19.75 2.62 10.92
C GLU A 133 18.34 3.00 10.41
N VAL A 134 17.55 3.71 11.22
CA VAL A 134 16.23 4.21 10.79
C VAL A 134 16.34 5.17 9.59
N ARG A 135 17.32 6.07 9.57
CA ARG A 135 17.53 7.01 8.45
C ARG A 135 17.88 6.26 7.16
N GLU A 136 18.79 5.30 7.24
CA GLU A 136 19.23 4.48 6.10
C GLU A 136 18.11 3.60 5.55
N LEU A 137 17.36 2.94 6.44
CA LEU A 137 16.22 2.11 6.06
C LEU A 137 15.10 2.95 5.44
N LYS A 138 14.81 4.15 5.97
CA LYS A 138 13.85 5.08 5.37
C LYS A 138 14.27 5.48 3.95
N HIS A 139 15.54 5.81 3.76
CA HIS A 139 16.07 6.16 2.44
C HIS A 139 15.91 4.99 1.46
N ARG A 140 16.38 3.78 1.82
CA ARG A 140 16.25 2.57 1.00
C ARG A 140 14.79 2.25 0.68
N HIS A 141 13.90 2.34 1.66
CA HIS A 141 12.47 2.11 1.49
C HIS A 141 11.83 3.13 0.52
N CYS A 142 12.19 4.41 0.64
CA CYS A 142 11.67 5.47 -0.24
C CYS A 142 12.12 5.29 -1.69
N HIS A 143 13.37 4.89 -1.93
CA HIS A 143 13.89 4.67 -3.29
C HIS A 143 13.31 3.42 -3.96
N ARG A 144 12.74 2.50 -3.18
CA ARG A 144 12.17 1.24 -3.69
C ARG A 144 10.66 1.17 -3.70
N CYS A 145 9.96 2.13 -3.13
CA CYS A 145 8.58 2.37 -3.50
C CYS A 145 8.61 3.00 -4.90
N PRO A 146 8.23 2.28 -5.99
CA PRO A 146 7.85 2.99 -7.20
C PRO A 146 6.77 4.00 -6.77
N ARG A 147 6.93 5.26 -7.17
CA ARG A 147 5.87 6.26 -6.99
C ARG A 147 4.56 5.58 -7.39
N PRO A 148 3.50 5.64 -6.56
CA PRO A 148 2.21 5.15 -7.01
C PRO A 148 1.96 5.89 -8.32
N TRP A 149 1.78 5.11 -9.37
CA TRP A 149 1.51 5.50 -10.75
C TRP A 149 1.07 6.97 -10.86
N GLY A 150 1.85 7.77 -11.57
CA GLY A 150 1.65 9.23 -11.66
C GLY A 150 0.19 9.60 -11.91
N HIS A 151 -0.24 10.64 -11.19
CA HIS A 151 -1.53 11.35 -11.18
C HIS A 151 -2.48 11.05 -10.00
N PRO A 152 -3.07 12.11 -9.39
CA PRO A 152 -4.09 11.97 -8.36
C PRO A 152 -5.42 11.64 -9.03
N LEU A 153 -5.89 10.40 -8.90
CA LEU A 153 -7.30 10.11 -9.15
C LEU A 153 -8.05 10.26 -7.81
N PRO A 154 -9.03 11.18 -7.72
CA PRO A 154 -9.90 11.28 -6.57
C PRO A 154 -10.96 10.18 -6.71
N TYR A 155 -10.63 8.94 -6.40
CA TYR A 155 -11.65 7.90 -6.29
C TYR A 155 -12.18 7.87 -4.86
N ARG A 156 -13.22 8.70 -4.63
CA ARG A 156 -14.21 8.46 -3.58
C ARG A 156 -14.87 7.11 -3.88
N HIS A 157 -14.71 6.15 -2.97
CA HIS A 157 -15.61 5.01 -2.92
C HIS A 157 -17.05 5.51 -2.68
N PRO A 158 -18.06 5.00 -3.40
CA PRO A 158 -19.46 5.18 -3.02
C PRO A 158 -19.87 4.13 -1.97
N ARG A 159 -20.67 4.58 -0.99
CA ARG A 159 -21.29 3.88 0.16
C ARG A 159 -20.42 3.93 1.43
N LEU A 160 -20.80 4.61 2.50
CA LEU A 160 -22.13 4.68 3.13
C LEU A 160 -22.54 6.13 3.44
N ALA A 161 -23.52 6.63 2.70
CA ALA A 161 -24.41 7.66 3.22
C ALA A 161 -25.41 6.96 4.15
N LEU A 162 -25.12 6.92 5.44
CA LEU A 162 -26.19 7.05 6.44
C LEU A 162 -26.02 8.41 7.12
N ARG A 163 -26.86 9.29 6.59
CA ARG A 163 -27.23 10.62 7.03
C ARG A 163 -27.82 10.53 8.44
N MET A 164 -27.19 11.18 9.41
CA MET A 164 -27.84 11.62 10.65
C MET A 164 -27.61 13.12 10.74
N GLU A 165 -28.47 13.88 10.06
CA GLU A 165 -28.66 15.31 10.32
C GLU A 165 -30.14 15.65 10.17
N THR A 166 -30.74 16.08 11.27
CA THR A 166 -31.86 17.05 11.37
C THR A 166 -31.74 17.69 12.77
N THR A 167 -30.98 18.79 12.94
CA THR A 167 -31.37 20.24 12.89
C THR A 167 -31.76 20.81 14.29
N PRO A 168 -31.80 22.16 14.54
CA PRO A 168 -30.69 23.12 14.60
C PRO A 168 -30.73 24.16 15.78
N SER A 169 -29.57 24.76 16.15
CA SER A 169 -29.21 26.15 16.65
C SER A 169 -30.09 26.95 17.66
N PRO A 170 -29.67 28.12 18.23
CA PRO A 170 -28.38 28.87 18.23
C PRO A 170 -27.96 29.41 19.64
N HIS A 171 -27.01 30.38 19.70
CA HIS A 171 -26.48 31.20 20.84
C HIS A 171 -25.10 30.72 21.35
N LEU A 172 -23.97 31.46 21.36
CA LEU A 172 -23.60 32.88 21.24
C LEU A 172 -22.14 32.93 20.70
N LEU A 173 -21.80 33.73 19.68
CA LEU A 173 -21.23 35.08 19.82
C LEU A 173 -20.15 35.20 20.94
N TRP A 174 -18.86 34.98 20.62
CA TRP A 174 -17.82 36.01 20.74
C TRP A 174 -16.41 35.53 20.30
N SER A 175 -15.86 36.24 19.33
CA SER A 175 -14.45 36.65 19.22
C SER A 175 -14.52 38.11 18.73
N PRO A 176 -13.54 39.01 18.98
CA PRO A 176 -12.10 38.73 19.02
C PRO A 176 -11.31 39.54 20.07
N SER A 177 -10.04 39.22 20.28
CA SER A 177 -9.03 40.28 20.43
C SER A 177 -7.62 39.79 20.12
N ILE A 178 -7.07 40.39 19.08
CA ILE A 178 -5.68 40.35 18.65
C ILE A 178 -4.84 41.11 19.67
N LYS A 179 -3.70 40.55 20.09
CA LYS A 179 -2.50 41.31 20.47
C LYS A 179 -1.26 40.64 19.89
N THR A 180 -0.81 41.22 18.79
CA THR A 180 0.58 41.24 18.33
C THR A 180 1.46 41.94 19.37
N SER A 181 2.59 41.33 19.76
CA SER A 181 3.93 41.83 19.39
C SER A 181 5.08 40.98 19.97
N PRO A 182 6.26 41.02 19.33
CA PRO A 182 7.44 40.19 19.61
C PRO A 182 8.42 40.91 20.56
N GLU A 183 9.49 40.23 20.99
CA GLU A 183 10.82 40.83 21.27
C GLU A 183 11.90 39.72 21.49
N PRO A 184 13.21 40.04 21.35
CA PRO A 184 14.22 39.16 20.74
C PRO A 184 15.41 38.75 21.66
N CYS A 185 16.35 38.04 21.03
CA CYS A 185 17.68 37.51 21.42
C CYS A 185 18.46 38.12 22.61
N GLY A 186 19.22 37.25 23.30
CA GLY A 186 20.59 37.56 23.75
C GLY A 186 21.07 36.87 25.02
N LEU A 187 21.88 35.81 24.89
CA LEU A 187 23.26 35.62 25.39
C LEU A 187 23.70 34.15 25.24
#